data_AF-A0A016VV51-F1
#
_entry.id   AF-A0A016VV51-F1
#
_cell.length_a   1.000
_cell.length_b   1.000
_cell.length_c   1.000
_cell.angle_alpha   90.00
_cell.angle_beta   90.00
_cell.angle_gamma   90.00
#
_symmetry.space_group_name_H-M   'P 1'
#
loop_
_entity.id
_entity.type
_entity.pdbx_description
1 polymer ?
#
loop_
_entity_poly.entity_id
_entity_poly.type
_entity_poly.pdbx_seq_one_letter_code
_entity_poly.pdbx_strand_id
1 'polypeptide(L)'
;MRVFLLVLSTLAAITMEKNVNCRTCIYIIAVTKKLVDQPRKATAEKVIAYTCPRLMRENSPSIRKVCMSIITEIMESAILVRKIKIKKRLGDWTSSFCSRELSTKYCPDGYRNPSLFRELSKV
;
A
#
# COMPACT_ATOMS: atom_id res chain seq x y z
N MET A 1 19.99 -24.19 21.61
CA MET A 1 19.53 -22.85 22.05
C MET A 1 19.86 -21.71 21.07
N ARG A 2 21.09 -21.60 20.53
CA ARG A 2 21.46 -20.51 19.58
C ARG A 2 20.71 -20.53 18.24
N VAL A 3 20.36 -21.70 17.73
CA VAL A 3 19.64 -21.85 16.44
C VAL A 3 18.19 -21.33 16.53
N PHE A 4 17.49 -21.58 17.64
CA PHE A 4 16.12 -21.09 17.84
C PHE A 4 16.06 -19.55 17.91
N LEU A 5 17.07 -18.91 18.52
CA LEU A 5 17.15 -17.45 18.59
C LEU A 5 17.37 -16.81 17.21
N LEU A 6 18.13 -17.46 16.32
CA LEU A 6 18.34 -17.00 14.94
C LEU A 6 17.09 -17.17 14.06
N VAL A 7 16.32 -18.23 14.27
CA VAL A 7 15.05 -18.45 13.55
C VAL A 7 13.98 -17.47 14.00
N LEU A 8 13.92 -17.14 15.30
CA LEU A 8 12.97 -16.15 15.83
C LEU A 8 13.27 -14.72 15.35
N SER A 9 14.53 -14.32 15.28
CA SER A 9 14.93 -12.98 14.83
C SER A 9 14.66 -12.77 13.33
N THR A 10 14.90 -13.80 12.50
CA THR A 10 14.56 -13.76 11.07
C THR A 10 13.05 -13.71 10.84
N LEU A 11 12.24 -14.49 11.58
CA LEU A 11 10.78 -14.40 11.51
C LEU A 11 10.26 -13.01 11.93
N ALA A 12 10.84 -12.41 12.97
CA ALA A 12 10.46 -11.07 13.42
C ALA A 12 10.75 -10.01 12.35
N ALA A 13 11.92 -10.07 11.69
CA ALA A 13 12.29 -9.17 10.61
C ALA A 13 11.34 -9.29 9.40
N ILE A 14 11.02 -10.52 8.98
CA ILE A 14 10.09 -10.79 7.86
C ILE A 14 8.69 -10.25 8.18
N THR A 15 8.23 -10.45 9.42
CA THR A 15 6.91 -9.98 9.85
C THR A 15 6.83 -8.46 9.88
N MET A 16 7.90 -7.80 10.35
CA MET A 16 7.98 -6.35 10.39
C MET A 16 8.00 -5.75 8.97
N GLU A 17 8.80 -6.30 8.06
CA GLU A 17 8.85 -5.87 6.67
C GLU A 17 7.51 -6.04 5.96
N LYS A 18 6.83 -7.18 6.17
CA LYS A 18 5.51 -7.44 5.59
C LYS A 18 4.46 -6.44 6.11
N ASN A 19 4.54 -6.04 7.37
CA ASN A 19 3.64 -5.04 7.94
C ASN A 19 3.90 -3.63 7.36
N VAL A 20 5.17 -3.25 7.19
CA VAL A 20 5.55 -1.98 6.53
C VAL A 20 5.07 -1.95 5.08
N ASN A 21 5.29 -3.02 4.33
CA ASN A 21 4.84 -3.16 2.95
C ASN A 21 3.30 -3.11 2.84
N CYS A 22 2.58 -3.77 3.76
CA CYS A 22 1.13 -3.71 3.83
C CYS A 22 0.62 -2.28 4.08
N ARG A 23 1.18 -1.58 5.08
CA ARG A 23 0.83 -0.18 5.38
C ARG A 23 1.13 0.74 4.19
N THR A 24 2.26 0.52 3.52
CA THR A 24 2.67 1.26 2.32
C THR A 24 1.64 1.09 1.20
N CYS A 25 1.24 -0.15 0.91
CA CYS A 25 0.20 -0.42 -0.08
C CYS A 25 -1.12 0.26 0.28
N ILE A 26 -1.58 0.14 1.54
CA ILE A 26 -2.83 0.75 2.01
C ILE A 26 -2.79 2.28 1.85
N TYR A 27 -1.67 2.92 2.20
CA TYR A 27 -1.47 4.37 2.01
C TYR A 27 -1.56 4.76 0.53
N ILE A 28 -0.90 4.00 -0.35
CA ILE A 28 -0.93 4.25 -1.80
C ILE A 28 -2.36 4.15 -2.33
N ILE A 29 -3.13 3.12 -1.94
CA ILE A 29 -4.53 2.99 -2.37
C ILE A 29 -5.36 4.17 -1.88
N ALA A 30 -5.13 4.64 -0.66
CA ALA A 30 -5.84 5.80 -0.12
C ALA A 30 -5.60 7.08 -0.94
N VAL A 31 -4.34 7.36 -1.26
CA VAL A 31 -3.97 8.52 -2.08
C VAL A 31 -4.47 8.37 -3.52
N THR A 32 -4.26 7.20 -4.13
CA THR A 32 -4.72 6.91 -5.49
C THR A 32 -6.22 7.11 -5.59
N LYS A 33 -7.00 6.61 -4.63
CA LYS A 33 -8.45 6.82 -4.56
C LYS A 33 -8.80 8.31 -4.60
N LYS A 34 -8.18 9.11 -3.72
CA LYS A 34 -8.40 10.55 -3.67
C LYS A 34 -8.07 11.25 -4.98
N LEU A 35 -7.02 10.82 -5.68
CA LEU A 35 -6.61 11.40 -6.95
C LEU A 35 -7.50 10.98 -8.13
N VAL A 36 -7.95 9.73 -8.19
CA VAL A 36 -8.83 9.24 -9.28
C VAL A 36 -10.29 9.68 -9.12
N ASP A 37 -10.69 10.07 -7.92
CA ASP A 37 -12.00 10.68 -7.64
C ASP A 37 -12.04 12.17 -8.04
N GLN A 38 -10.88 12.81 -8.27
CA GLN A 38 -10.85 14.19 -8.78
C GLN A 38 -11.29 14.25 -10.26
N PRO A 39 -11.89 15.37 -10.70
CA PRO A 39 -12.33 15.55 -12.10
C PRO A 39 -11.17 15.59 -13.10
N ARG A 40 -9.95 15.86 -12.63
CA ARG A 40 -8.74 15.83 -13.47
C ARG A 40 -8.23 14.40 -13.58
N LYS A 41 -7.89 13.96 -14.81
CA LYS A 41 -7.28 12.65 -15.07
C LYS A 41 -6.01 12.49 -14.22
N ALA A 42 -6.00 11.51 -13.33
CA ALA A 42 -4.81 11.15 -12.56
C ALA A 42 -3.86 10.34 -13.46
N THR A 43 -2.59 10.71 -13.48
CA THR A 43 -1.50 9.95 -14.14
C THR A 43 -0.65 9.26 -13.09
N ALA A 44 0.04 8.17 -13.49
CA ALA A 44 0.96 7.46 -12.60
C ALA A 44 2.02 8.40 -12.00
N GLU A 45 2.60 9.29 -12.82
CA GLU A 45 3.60 10.28 -12.38
C GLU A 45 3.06 11.21 -11.30
N LYS A 46 1.82 11.69 -11.44
CA LYS A 46 1.18 12.57 -10.46
C LYS A 46 0.94 11.85 -9.14
N VAL A 47 0.51 10.59 -9.20
CA VAL A 47 0.33 9.75 -8.00
C VAL A 47 1.69 9.48 -7.34
N ILE A 48 2.73 9.13 -8.11
CA ILE A 48 4.10 8.91 -7.61
C ILE A 48 4.64 10.16 -6.93
N ALA A 49 4.56 11.32 -7.59
CA ALA A 49 5.09 12.59 -7.09
C ALA A 49 4.43 13.02 -5.77
N TYR A 50 3.16 12.69 -5.57
CA TYR A 50 2.46 13.00 -4.32
C TYR A 50 2.74 11.96 -3.22
N THR A 51 2.78 10.67 -3.60
CA THR A 51 2.73 9.56 -2.64
C THR A 51 4.11 9.14 -2.16
N CYS A 52 5.05 8.90 -3.08
CA CYS A 52 6.33 8.29 -2.74
C CYS A 52 7.24 9.20 -1.89
N PRO A 53 7.36 10.52 -2.13
CA PRO A 53 8.16 11.39 -1.26
C PRO A 53 7.67 11.44 0.19
N ARG A 54 6.36 11.27 0.42
CA ARG A 54 5.78 11.26 1.78
C ARG A 54 6.09 9.98 2.54
N LEU A 55 6.14 8.85 1.83
CA LEU A 55 6.60 7.57 2.37
C LEU A 55 8.12 7.56 2.61
N MET A 56 8.88 8.36 1.86
CA MET A 56 10.33 8.47 1.99
C MET A 56 10.81 9.21 3.25
N ARG A 57 9.93 9.78 4.08
CA ARG A 57 10.34 10.28 5.41
C ARG A 57 10.95 9.18 6.30
N GLU A 58 10.75 7.91 5.96
CA GLU A 58 11.37 6.74 6.61
C GLU A 58 12.72 6.30 5.98
N ASN A 59 13.29 7.05 5.01
CA ASN A 59 14.69 6.94 4.52
C ASN A 59 15.19 5.58 4.00
N SER A 60 14.32 4.68 3.52
CA SER A 60 14.79 3.47 2.82
C SER A 60 14.59 3.53 1.29
N PRO A 61 15.64 3.33 0.47
CA PRO A 61 15.53 3.17 -0.98
C PRO A 61 14.57 2.03 -1.40
N SER A 62 14.40 1.01 -0.56
CA SER A 62 13.48 -0.11 -0.82
C SER A 62 12.02 0.34 -0.85
N ILE A 63 11.63 1.27 0.03
CA ILE A 63 10.26 1.82 0.11
C ILE A 63 9.92 2.58 -1.18
N ARG A 64 10.89 3.32 -1.76
CA ARG A 64 10.68 4.04 -3.02
C ARG A 64 10.37 3.08 -4.16
N LYS A 65 11.14 2.00 -4.28
CA LYS A 65 10.95 0.97 -5.32
C LYS A 65 9.59 0.28 -5.16
N VAL A 66 9.22 -0.08 -3.93
CA VAL A 66 7.91 -0.67 -3.62
C VAL A 66 6.78 0.32 -3.98
N CYS A 67 6.92 1.59 -3.59
CA CYS A 67 5.93 2.62 -3.88
C CYS A 67 5.70 2.79 -5.38
N MET A 68 6.77 2.95 -6.15
CA MET A 68 6.68 3.08 -7.61
C MET A 68 6.06 1.85 -8.25
N SER A 69 6.50 0.64 -7.85
CA SER A 69 5.96 -0.62 -8.38
C SER A 69 4.45 -0.73 -8.19
N ILE A 70 3.95 -0.45 -6.97
CA ILE A 70 2.51 -0.52 -6.65
C ILE A 70 1.74 0.51 -7.49
N ILE A 71 2.23 1.74 -7.57
CA ILE A 71 1.51 2.81 -8.29
C ILE A 71 1.47 2.52 -9.79
N THR A 72 2.58 2.11 -10.38
CA THR A 72 2.66 1.75 -11.80
C THR A 72 1.68 0.63 -12.12
N GLU A 73 1.70 -0.46 -11.35
CA GLU A 73 0.80 -1.59 -11.56
C GLU A 73 -0.68 -1.18 -11.50
N ILE A 74 -1.06 -0.37 -10.51
CA ILE A 74 -2.44 0.12 -10.38
C ILE A 74 -2.81 1.00 -11.57
N MET A 75 -1.97 1.98 -11.90
CA MET A 75 -2.32 3.05 -12.84
C MET A 75 -2.25 2.59 -14.30
N GLU A 76 -1.46 1.57 -14.62
CA GLU A 76 -1.43 0.93 -15.94
C GLU A 76 -2.64 -0.01 -16.16
N SER A 77 -3.27 -0.50 -15.09
CA SER A 77 -4.44 -1.36 -15.18
C SER A 77 -5.75 -0.59 -14.98
N ALA A 78 -6.46 -0.34 -16.07
CA ALA A 78 -7.80 0.28 -16.03
C ALA A 78 -8.79 -0.49 -15.13
N ILE A 79 -8.62 -1.82 -15.01
CA ILE A 79 -9.43 -2.67 -14.15
C ILE A 79 -9.15 -2.36 -12.68
N LEU A 80 -7.88 -2.27 -12.28
CA LEU A 80 -7.48 -1.95 -10.91
C LEU A 80 -7.91 -0.55 -10.51
N VAL A 81 -7.70 0.46 -11.37
CA VAL A 81 -8.20 1.83 -11.16
C VAL A 81 -9.72 1.84 -10.95
N ARG A 82 -10.47 1.13 -11.80
CA ARG A 82 -11.93 1.04 -11.69
C ARG A 82 -12.36 0.40 -10.36
N LYS A 83 -11.70 -0.67 -9.92
CA LYS A 83 -11.97 -1.32 -8.62
C LYS A 83 -11.77 -0.35 -7.45
N ILE A 84 -10.73 0.48 -7.48
CA ILE A 84 -10.47 1.50 -6.47
C ILE A 84 -11.55 2.60 -6.50
N LYS A 85 -11.92 3.07 -7.69
CA LYS A 85 -12.87 4.17 -7.88
C LYS A 85 -14.29 3.84 -7.40
N ILE A 86 -14.77 2.61 -7.63
CA ILE A 86 -16.13 2.19 -7.25
C ILE A 86 -16.35 2.18 -5.73
N LYS A 87 -15.29 2.00 -4.94
CA LYS A 87 -15.40 1.92 -3.48
C LYS A 87 -15.63 3.31 -2.89
N LYS A 88 -16.65 3.51 -2.06
CA LYS A 88 -17.00 4.85 -1.54
C LYS A 88 -16.01 5.41 -0.50
N ARG A 89 -15.51 4.58 0.42
CA ARG A 89 -14.63 4.98 1.54
C ARG A 89 -13.54 3.93 1.75
N LEU A 90 -12.47 4.27 2.45
CA LEU A 90 -11.43 3.31 2.87
C LEU A 90 -11.99 2.32 3.90
N GLY A 91 -11.42 1.12 3.96
CA GLY A 91 -11.82 0.09 4.91
C GLY A 91 -11.18 -1.26 4.60
N ASP A 92 -11.79 -2.36 5.07
CA ASP A 92 -11.24 -3.73 4.95
C ASP A 92 -11.03 -4.18 3.49
N TRP A 93 -11.71 -3.55 2.52
CA TRP A 93 -11.44 -3.81 1.11
C TRP A 93 -10.06 -3.31 0.67
N THR A 94 -9.51 -2.28 1.32
CA THR A 94 -8.21 -1.70 0.98
C THR A 94 -7.08 -2.69 1.29
N SER A 95 -7.14 -3.34 2.46
CA SER A 95 -6.19 -4.41 2.79
C SER A 95 -6.42 -5.65 1.92
N SER A 96 -7.68 -6.01 1.63
CA SER A 96 -8.01 -7.11 0.72
C SER A 96 -7.49 -6.87 -0.71
N PHE A 97 -7.54 -5.63 -1.19
CA PHE A 97 -6.96 -5.23 -2.47
C PHE A 97 -5.45 -5.49 -2.47
N CYS A 98 -4.76 -5.05 -1.41
CA CYS A 98 -3.33 -5.28 -1.22
C CYS A 98 -2.92 -6.75 -1.00
N SER A 99 -3.84 -7.62 -0.60
CA SER A 99 -3.56 -9.06 -0.43
C SER A 99 -3.98 -9.92 -1.62
N ARG A 100 -4.87 -9.45 -2.49
CA ARG A 100 -5.46 -10.28 -3.58
C ARG A 100 -5.29 -9.72 -4.97
N GLU A 101 -5.42 -8.43 -5.16
CA GLU A 101 -5.57 -7.82 -6.49
C GLU A 101 -4.22 -7.50 -7.15
N LEU A 102 -3.21 -7.16 -6.33
CA LEU A 102 -1.86 -6.88 -6.83
C LEU A 102 -1.06 -8.17 -7.09
N SER A 103 -0.12 -8.08 -8.01
CA SER A 103 0.82 -9.15 -8.38
C SER A 103 1.58 -9.65 -7.16
N THR A 104 2.15 -8.71 -6.39
CA THR A 104 2.80 -8.95 -5.11
C THR A 104 1.78 -8.81 -3.98
N LYS A 105 1.76 -9.79 -3.06
CA LYS A 105 0.84 -9.77 -1.92
C LYS A 105 1.46 -9.00 -0.75
N TYR A 106 1.19 -7.70 -0.72
CA TYR A 106 1.77 -6.80 0.27
C TYR A 106 1.18 -6.96 1.67
N CYS A 107 -0.10 -7.34 1.76
CA CYS A 107 -0.77 -7.59 3.04
C CYS A 107 -0.97 -9.10 3.28
N PRO A 108 -0.83 -9.57 4.54
CA PRO A 108 -1.34 -10.88 4.91
C PRO A 108 -2.86 -10.91 4.77
N ASP A 109 -3.42 -12.08 4.44
CA ASP A 109 -4.87 -12.24 4.33
C ASP A 109 -5.56 -11.95 5.66
N GLY A 110 -6.67 -11.21 5.59
CA GLY A 110 -7.42 -10.81 6.77
C GLY A 110 -6.80 -9.66 7.57
N TYR A 111 -5.76 -8.97 7.07
CA TYR A 111 -5.21 -7.79 7.74
C TYR A 111 -6.31 -6.75 7.99
N ARG A 112 -6.45 -6.35 9.25
CA ARG A 112 -7.47 -5.39 9.69
C ARG A 112 -6.85 -4.33 10.59
N ASN A 113 -7.02 -3.07 10.22
CA ASN A 113 -6.50 -1.94 11.00
C ASN A 113 -7.43 -0.71 10.89
N PRO A 114 -8.51 -0.66 11.69
CA PRO A 114 -9.53 0.38 11.58
C PRO A 114 -9.01 1.78 11.97
N SER A 115 -8.02 1.89 12.87
CA SER A 115 -7.41 3.18 13.21
C SER A 115 -6.64 3.76 12.02
N LEU A 116 -5.85 2.94 11.33
CA LEU A 116 -5.14 3.35 10.11
C LEU A 116 -6.11 3.87 9.04
N PHE A 117 -7.22 3.17 8.79
CA PHE A 117 -8.21 3.64 7.81
C PHE A 117 -8.86 4.97 8.21
N ARG A 118 -9.08 5.20 9.51
CA ARG A 118 -9.59 6.48 10.02
C ARG A 118 -8.59 7.61 9.82
N GLU A 119 -7.31 7.36 10.06
CA GLU A 119 -6.23 8.34 9.83
C GLU A 119 -6.09 8.67 8.35
N LEU A 120 -6.05 7.66 7.49
CA LEU A 120 -5.90 7.81 6.05
C LEU A 120 -7.12 8.45 5.37
N SER A 121 -8.30 8.38 5.98
CA SER A 121 -9.48 9.09 5.48
C SER A 121 -9.33 10.62 5.59
N LYS A 122 -8.33 11.12 6.34
CA LYS A 122 -8.01 12.55 6.45
C LYS A 122 -6.96 13.03 5.43
N VAL A 123 -6.25 12.09 4.79
CA VAL A 123 -5.22 12.37 3.78
C VAL A 123 -5.85 12.95 2.53
#